data_AF-A0A535Z2U7-F1
#
_entry.id   AF-A0A535Z2U7-F1
#
_cell.length_a   1.000
_cell.length_b   1.000
_cell.length_c   1.000
_cell.angle_alpha   90.00
_cell.angle_beta   90.00
_cell.angle_gamma   90.00
#
_symmetry.space_group_name_H-M   'P 1'
#
loop_
_entity.id
_entity.type
_entity.pdbx_description
1 polymer ?
#
loop_
_entity_poly.entity_id
_entity_poly.type
_entity_poly.pdbx_seq_one_letter_code
_entity_poly.pdbx_strand_id
1 'polypeptide(L)'
;MARTSEAVAAAYREAIAGGAELVLFAGASAIDPLDPAYAELNEAGGELLQLGAPMHPGSMLWLGRLGKAAVVGVASCAGFGRNSSLDLLLPFVFAYGRADAGDLLRLGHGGLIESAAGRRFPPYS
;
A
#
# COMPACT_ATOMS: atom_id res chain seq x y z
N MET A 1 -19.75 -0.06 6.73
CA MET A 1 -20.21 0.20 5.35
C MET A 1 -19.59 -0.88 4.47
N ALA A 2 -20.37 -1.59 3.67
CA ALA A 2 -19.82 -2.61 2.77
C ALA A 2 -18.96 -1.92 1.69
N ARG A 3 -17.78 -2.47 1.38
CA ARG A 3 -16.93 -1.97 0.29
C ARG A 3 -17.58 -2.40 -1.03
N THR A 4 -18.37 -1.53 -1.64
CA THR A 4 -18.96 -1.77 -2.96
C THR A 4 -18.09 -1.12 -4.04
N SER A 5 -18.14 -1.66 -5.26
CA SER A 5 -17.49 -1.07 -6.43
C SER A 5 -17.80 0.41 -6.59
N GLU A 6 -19.09 0.79 -6.55
CA GLU A 6 -19.51 2.18 -6.70
C GLU A 6 -18.90 3.12 -5.65
N ALA A 7 -18.86 2.69 -4.39
CA ALA A 7 -18.29 3.48 -3.30
C ALA A 7 -16.77 3.63 -3.44
N VAL A 8 -16.07 2.58 -3.87
CA VAL A 8 -14.61 2.64 -4.10
C VAL A 8 -14.29 3.51 -5.31
N ALA A 9 -15.02 3.37 -6.41
CA ALA A 9 -14.85 4.22 -7.58
C ALA A 9 -15.06 5.71 -7.25
N ALA A 10 -16.06 6.02 -6.41
CA ALA A 10 -16.27 7.37 -5.92
C ALA A 10 -15.09 7.89 -5.07
N ALA A 11 -14.57 7.05 -4.16
CA ALA A 11 -13.41 7.39 -3.35
C ALA A 11 -12.15 7.65 -4.19
N TYR A 12 -11.90 6.86 -5.24
CA TYR A 12 -10.79 7.11 -6.17
C TYR A 12 -10.94 8.45 -6.89
N ARG A 13 -12.14 8.76 -7.41
CA ARG A 13 -12.40 10.05 -8.08
C ARG A 13 -12.19 11.22 -7.13
N GLU A 14 -12.69 11.13 -5.90
CA GLU A 14 -12.51 12.16 -4.88
C GLU A 14 -11.02 12.35 -4.55
N ALA A 15 -10.28 11.26 -4.34
CA ALA A 15 -8.85 11.33 -4.05
C ALA A 15 -8.05 11.98 -5.19
N ILE A 16 -8.34 11.64 -6.45
CA ILE A 16 -7.73 12.28 -7.62
C ILE A 16 -8.07 13.77 -7.68
N ALA A 17 -9.35 14.11 -7.53
CA ALA A 17 -9.81 15.51 -7.58
C ALA A 17 -9.19 16.37 -6.47
N GLY A 18 -8.97 15.78 -5.29
CA GLY A 18 -8.25 16.40 -4.18
C GLY A 18 -6.73 16.46 -4.35
N GLY A 19 -6.19 15.87 -5.42
CA GLY A 19 -4.75 15.85 -5.70
C GLY A 19 -3.92 14.98 -4.75
N ALA A 20 -4.54 13.93 -4.19
CA ALA A 20 -3.92 13.05 -3.21
C ALA A 20 -2.61 12.43 -3.71
N GLU A 21 -1.65 12.26 -2.79
CA GLU A 21 -0.37 11.57 -3.03
C GLU A 21 -0.42 10.11 -2.54
N LEU A 22 -1.36 9.79 -1.66
CA LEU A 22 -1.58 8.46 -1.10
C LEU A 22 -3.07 8.16 -0.99
N VAL A 23 -3.49 6.98 -1.45
CA VAL A 23 -4.80 6.39 -1.20
C VAL A 23 -4.58 5.10 -0.41
N LEU A 24 -5.08 5.03 0.82
CA LEU A 24 -4.88 3.91 1.73
C LEU A 24 -6.19 3.16 1.99
N PHE A 25 -6.22 1.87 1.67
CA PHE A 25 -7.32 0.97 2.01
C PHE A 25 -6.95 0.15 3.24
N ALA A 26 -7.52 0.51 4.40
CA ALA A 26 -7.46 -0.31 5.60
C ALA A 26 -8.44 -1.49 5.49
N GLY A 27 -7.95 -2.70 5.71
CA GLY A 27 -8.75 -3.92 5.55
C GLY A 27 -8.90 -4.38 4.11
N ALA A 28 -7.95 -4.07 3.24
CA ALA A 28 -7.88 -4.64 1.90
C ALA A 28 -7.49 -6.12 1.96
N SER A 29 -8.14 -6.94 1.15
CA SER A 29 -7.74 -8.33 0.96
C SER A 29 -6.70 -8.41 -0.14
N ALA A 30 -5.48 -8.82 0.19
CA ALA A 30 -4.43 -8.93 -0.83
C ALA A 30 -4.64 -10.12 -1.79
N ILE A 31 -5.42 -11.12 -1.34
CA ILE A 31 -5.62 -12.42 -1.98
C ILE A 31 -6.96 -12.55 -2.69
N ASP A 32 -7.86 -11.57 -2.53
CA ASP A 32 -9.14 -11.55 -3.22
C ASP A 32 -9.02 -10.66 -4.46
N PRO A 33 -8.87 -11.23 -5.67
CA PRO A 33 -8.81 -10.43 -6.90
C PRO A 33 -10.13 -9.69 -7.18
N LEU A 34 -11.23 -10.06 -6.50
CA LEU A 34 -12.52 -9.39 -6.60
C LEU A 34 -12.71 -8.31 -5.53
N ASP A 35 -11.70 -8.04 -4.68
CA ASP A 35 -11.76 -6.90 -3.76
C ASP A 35 -11.94 -5.63 -4.61
N PRO A 36 -13.02 -4.84 -4.37
CA PRO A 36 -13.28 -3.65 -5.17
C PRO A 36 -12.14 -2.64 -5.16
N ALA A 37 -11.25 -2.66 -4.16
CA ALA A 37 -10.05 -1.84 -4.16
C ALA A 37 -9.11 -2.14 -5.36
N TYR A 38 -9.02 -3.40 -5.82
CA TYR A 38 -8.27 -3.77 -7.01
C TYR A 38 -9.04 -3.51 -8.29
N ALA A 39 -10.28 -4.00 -8.35
CA ALA A 39 -11.10 -3.94 -9.56
C ALA A 39 -11.27 -2.48 -10.01
N GLU A 40 -11.64 -1.60 -9.08
CA GLU A 40 -11.87 -0.19 -9.38
C GLU A 40 -10.59 0.60 -9.60
N LEU A 41 -9.42 0.10 -9.15
CA LEU A 41 -8.15 0.75 -9.46
C LEU A 41 -7.89 0.71 -10.97
N ASN A 42 -8.07 -0.46 -11.58
CA ASN A 42 -7.89 -0.63 -13.02
C ASN A 42 -8.92 0.18 -13.81
N GLU A 43 -10.19 0.16 -13.39
CA GLU A 43 -11.26 0.95 -14.02
C GLU A 43 -11.01 2.47 -13.91
N ALA A 44 -10.39 2.92 -12.82
CA ALA A 44 -9.96 4.31 -12.66
C ALA A 44 -8.73 4.68 -13.52
N GLY A 45 -8.17 3.74 -14.29
CA GLY A 45 -6.97 3.92 -15.10
C GLY A 45 -5.67 3.81 -14.30
N GLY A 46 -5.73 3.22 -13.11
CA GLY A 46 -4.57 2.90 -12.30
C GLY A 46 -3.93 1.57 -12.68
N GLU A 47 -2.82 1.26 -12.02
CA GLU A 47 -2.01 0.07 -12.25
C GLU A 47 -1.65 -0.59 -10.92
N LEU A 48 -1.78 -1.90 -10.85
CA LEU A 48 -1.25 -2.70 -9.74
C LEU A 48 0.24 -2.96 -9.97
N LEU A 49 1.09 -2.48 -9.04
CA LEU A 49 2.54 -2.58 -9.17
C LEU A 49 3.10 -3.83 -8.49
N GLN A 50 2.57 -4.17 -7.32
CA GLN A 50 3.10 -5.25 -6.50
C GLN A 50 2.00 -5.84 -5.61
N LEU A 51 1.88 -7.17 -5.66
CA LEU A 51 1.04 -7.95 -4.75
C LEU A 51 1.90 -8.56 -3.65
N GLY A 52 1.57 -8.25 -2.41
CA GLY A 52 2.36 -8.69 -1.26
C GLY A 52 3.66 -7.92 -1.12
N ALA A 53 4.18 -7.90 0.10
CA ALA A 53 5.45 -7.28 0.40
C ALA A 53 6.40 -8.32 1.01
N PRO A 54 7.70 -8.33 0.65
CA PRO A 54 8.68 -9.26 1.21
C PRO A 54 9.12 -8.83 2.61
N MET A 55 8.15 -8.53 3.48
CA MET A 55 8.33 -7.96 4.80
C MET A 55 7.31 -8.56 5.77
N HIS A 56 7.63 -8.56 7.06
CA HIS A 56 6.73 -9.01 8.11
C HIS A 56 6.94 -8.16 9.37
N PRO A 57 5.88 -7.63 10.03
CA PRO A 57 4.45 -7.77 9.72
C PRO A 57 3.99 -6.99 8.47
N GLY A 58 2.87 -7.42 7.87
CA GLY A 58 2.27 -6.74 6.71
C GLY A 58 2.67 -7.30 5.34
N SER A 59 3.00 -8.60 5.27
CA SER A 59 3.33 -9.30 4.02
C SER A 59 2.20 -9.27 2.98
N MET A 60 0.98 -9.02 3.43
CA MET A 60 -0.24 -8.90 2.62
C MET A 60 -0.48 -7.46 2.14
N LEU A 61 0.47 -6.55 2.30
CA LEU A 61 0.38 -5.22 1.70
C LEU A 61 0.46 -5.36 0.18
N TRP A 62 -0.35 -4.61 -0.56
CA TRP A 62 -0.18 -4.44 -1.99
C TRP A 62 -0.04 -2.97 -2.35
N LEU A 63 0.65 -2.72 -3.47
CA LEU A 63 0.97 -1.40 -3.98
C LEU A 63 0.47 -1.28 -5.42
N GLY A 64 -0.25 -0.20 -5.68
CA GLY A 64 -0.65 0.25 -6.99
C GLY A 64 -0.37 1.74 -7.16
N ARG A 65 -0.74 2.27 -8.31
CA ARG A 65 -0.59 3.68 -8.66
C ARG A 65 -1.80 4.17 -9.43
N LEU A 66 -2.21 5.39 -9.14
CA LEU A 66 -3.27 6.09 -9.85
C LEU A 66 -2.82 7.53 -10.12
N GLY A 67 -2.41 7.80 -11.36
CA GLY A 67 -1.70 9.04 -11.69
C GLY A 67 -0.42 9.19 -10.87
N LYS A 68 -0.33 10.25 -10.06
CA LYS A 68 0.79 10.48 -9.13
C LYS A 68 0.61 9.81 -7.76
N ALA A 69 -0.59 9.34 -7.43
CA ALA A 69 -0.90 8.81 -6.12
C ALA A 69 -0.40 7.36 -5.98
N ALA A 70 0.27 7.06 -4.89
CA ALA A 70 0.46 5.69 -4.45
C ALA A 70 -0.87 5.15 -3.92
N VAL A 71 -1.26 3.95 -4.35
CA VAL A 71 -2.45 3.27 -3.86
C VAL A 71 -2.01 2.06 -3.06
N VAL A 72 -2.36 2.00 -1.79
CA VAL A 72 -1.85 0.99 -0.87
C VAL A 72 -3.01 0.29 -0.18
N GLY A 73 -3.06 -1.03 -0.29
CA GLY A 73 -3.98 -1.84 0.50
C GLY A 73 -3.24 -2.56 1.62
N VAL A 74 -3.79 -2.48 2.83
CA VAL A 74 -3.26 -3.17 4.01
C VAL A 74 -4.32 -4.07 4.63
N ALA A 75 -3.90 -5.23 5.11
CA ALA A 75 -4.79 -6.16 5.80
C ALA A 75 -5.40 -5.54 7.06
N SER A 76 -6.61 -5.96 7.44
CA SER A 76 -7.36 -5.39 8.58
C SER A 76 -6.59 -5.48 9.91
N CYS A 77 -5.79 -6.53 10.06
CA CYS A 77 -4.93 -6.73 11.23
C CYS A 77 -3.75 -5.74 11.34
N ALA A 78 -3.44 -4.98 10.28
CA ALA A 78 -2.36 -3.99 10.29
C ALA A 78 -2.68 -2.77 11.17
N GLY A 79 -3.95 -2.54 11.53
CA GLY A 79 -4.35 -1.47 12.45
C GLY A 79 -3.98 -1.70 13.92
N PHE A 80 -3.44 -2.88 14.27
CA PHE A 80 -3.17 -3.27 15.66
C PHE A 80 -1.79 -2.77 16.16
N GLY A 81 -1.55 -1.46 16.07
CA GLY A 81 -0.53 -0.71 16.84
C GLY A 81 0.94 -1.18 16.75
N ARG A 82 1.29 -2.05 15.81
CA ARG A 82 2.64 -2.54 15.59
C ARG A 82 3.15 -2.03 14.25
N ASN A 83 4.43 -1.68 14.22
CA ASN A 83 5.12 -1.33 12.98
C ASN A 83 4.93 -2.45 11.93
N SER A 84 4.74 -2.06 10.69
CA SER A 84 4.43 -2.94 9.57
C SER A 84 5.17 -2.49 8.30
N SER A 85 5.02 -3.27 7.24
CA SER A 85 5.43 -2.91 5.88
C SER A 85 4.97 -1.51 5.44
N LEU A 86 3.82 -1.02 5.94
CA LEU A 86 3.34 0.32 5.63
C LEU A 86 4.33 1.39 6.10
N ASP A 87 4.88 1.27 7.31
CA ASP A 87 5.82 2.25 7.88
C ASP A 87 7.13 2.34 7.08
N LEU A 88 7.53 1.24 6.43
CA LEU A 88 8.68 1.21 5.53
C LEU A 88 8.35 1.77 4.14
N LEU A 89 7.09 1.68 3.70
CA LEU A 89 6.61 2.17 2.41
C LEU A 89 6.40 3.69 2.40
N LEU A 90 5.86 4.26 3.48
CA LEU A 90 5.50 5.69 3.55
C LEU A 90 6.65 6.66 3.21
N PRO A 91 7.91 6.43 3.63
CA PRO A 91 9.03 7.28 3.22
C PRO A 91 9.22 7.35 1.70
N PHE A 92 8.97 6.27 0.96
CA PHE A 92 9.08 6.30 -0.50
C PHE A 92 8.05 7.23 -1.11
N VAL A 93 6.81 7.14 -0.64
CA VAL A 93 5.71 8.00 -1.11
C VAL A 93 6.00 9.47 -0.82
N PHE A 94 6.31 9.82 0.43
CA PHE A 94 6.36 11.22 0.85
C PHE A 94 7.73 11.89 0.73
N ALA A 95 8.83 11.16 0.85
CA ALA A 95 10.17 11.75 0.75
C ALA A 95 10.76 11.66 -0.66
N TYR A 96 10.50 10.56 -1.37
CA TYR A 96 11.03 10.34 -2.72
C TYR A 96 9.99 10.59 -3.83
N GLY A 97 8.75 10.93 -3.46
CA GLY A 97 7.67 11.29 -4.38
C GLY A 97 7.11 10.12 -5.19
N ARG A 98 7.58 8.89 -4.95
CA ARG A 98 7.08 7.67 -5.60
C ARG A 98 7.46 6.42 -4.80
N ALA A 99 6.60 5.42 -4.87
CA ALA A 99 6.90 4.05 -4.47
C ALA A 99 6.62 3.14 -5.67
N ASP A 100 7.61 2.35 -6.08
CA ASP A 100 7.49 1.34 -7.12
C ASP A 100 7.69 -0.08 -6.56
N ALA A 101 7.35 -1.10 -7.36
CA ALA A 101 7.57 -2.50 -6.99
C ALA A 101 9.03 -2.79 -6.61
N GLY A 102 10.00 -2.19 -7.32
CA GLY A 102 11.43 -2.35 -7.04
C GLY A 102 11.85 -1.83 -5.66
N ASP A 103 11.23 -0.75 -5.18
CA ASP A 103 11.48 -0.21 -3.84
C ASP A 103 11.05 -1.22 -2.77
N LEU A 104 9.87 -1.82 -2.96
CA LEU A 104 9.33 -2.86 -2.09
C LEU A 104 10.17 -4.14 -2.08
N LEU A 105 10.63 -4.58 -3.25
CA LEU A 105 11.42 -5.81 -3.39
C LEU A 105 12.76 -5.71 -2.66
N ARG A 106 13.40 -4.53 -2.67
CA ARG A 106 14.65 -4.26 -1.94
C ARG A 106 14.51 -4.41 -0.42
N LEU A 107 13.29 -4.33 0.11
CA LEU A 107 13.02 -4.51 1.53
C LEU A 107 13.15 -5.98 1.98
N GLY A 108 13.25 -6.94 1.05
CA GLY A 108 13.32 -8.37 1.35
C GLY A 108 14.53 -8.83 2.18
N HIS A 109 15.64 -8.08 2.16
CA HIS A 109 16.87 -8.43 2.89
C HIS A 109 16.89 -7.98 4.36
N GLY A 110 15.89 -7.20 4.80
CA GLY A 110 15.81 -6.65 6.16
C GLY A 110 14.37 -6.38 6.63
N GLY A 111 13.38 -6.90 5.91
CA GLY A 111 11.96 -6.63 6.07
C GLY A 111 11.31 -7.27 7.29
N LEU A 112 12.09 -7.89 8.18
CA LEU A 112 11.59 -8.46 9.43
C LEU A 112 11.61 -7.37 10.51
N ILE A 113 10.44 -6.87 10.85
CA ILE A 113 10.25 -5.83 11.86
C ILE A 113 9.98 -6.51 13.20
N GLU A 114 11.07 -6.87 13.91
CA GLU A 114 10.97 -7.44 15.25
C GLU A 114 10.63 -6.38 16.30
N SER A 115 9.96 -6.76 17.39
CA SER A 115 9.68 -5.83 18.50
C SER A 115 10.96 -5.35 19.21
N ALA A 116 12.04 -6.12 19.15
CA ALA A 116 13.35 -5.77 19.72
C ALA A 116 14.26 -5.04 18.72
N ALA A 117 13.95 -5.11 17.42
CA ALA A 117 14.67 -4.37 16.39
C ALA A 117 14.28 -2.89 16.53
N GLY A 118 15.03 -2.16 17.38
CA GLY A 118 14.95 -0.71 17.44
C GLY A 118 15.08 -0.14 16.02
N ARG A 119 14.24 0.84 15.68
CA ARG A 119 14.02 1.38 14.32
C ARG A 119 15.32 1.53 13.51
N ARG A 120 15.72 0.48 12.79
CA ARG A 120 16.83 0.53 11.85
C ARG A 120 16.23 0.44 10.47
N PHE A 121 15.97 1.60 9.88
CA PHE A 121 15.73 1.68 8.45
C PHE A 121 17.07 1.36 7.77
N PRO A 122 17.17 0.30 6.94
CA PRO A 122 18.33 0.06 6.11
C PRO A 122 18.61 1.30 5.25
N PRO A 123 19.89 1.64 5.00
CA PRO A 123 20.20 2.61 3.96
C PRO A 123 19.82 2.01 2.61
N TYR A 124 18.70 2.44 2.05
CA TYR A 124 18.30 2.11 0.69
C TYR A 124 19.04 3.05 -0.26
N SER A 125 20.16 2.58 -0.83
CA SER A 125 20.92 3.23 -1.90
C SER A 125 20.47 2.78 -3.28
#